data_AF-A0A257QGV1-F1
#
_entry.id   AF-A0A257QGV1-F1
#
_cell.length_a   1.000
_cell.length_b   1.000
_cell.length_c   1.000
_cell.angle_alpha   90.00
_cell.angle_beta   90.00
_cell.angle_gamma   90.00
#
_symmetry.space_group_name_H-M   'P 1'
#
loop_
_entity.id
_entity.type
_entity.pdbx_description
1 polymer ?
#
loop_
_entity_poly.entity_id
_entity_poly.type
_entity_poly.pdbx_seq_one_letter_code
_entity_poly.pdbx_strand_id
1 'polypeptide(L)'
;MAALLAGCVGVAYGQTDSWTGGGSDTNWTTNANWGNGVPPTSSDYVVLGYVNPTNAITLNTSPSVYGIAYQNSGGAGLSYAVTASGSQTISIGAAGLYMAVSPAPSGPHSLTINNVNFTLAASQTWTIYPTSGVFTPSNTLSINGGTINLNGNNLTLGLSSNAQDTITIAAPISGSGTVIYQGGAGGSNGITIGGGTSTYTGTTTLNQIGNLVIIGDTPFGASSVQDAGSIVFSNSTLSNDFTMTSSSSAFYYNTPAATLTLNGTVTYSTS
;
A
#
# COMPACT_ATOMS: atom_id res chain seq x y z
N MET A 1 19.08 -37.90 -11.47
CA MET A 1 18.87 -36.65 -10.71
C MET A 1 18.82 -35.52 -11.72
N ALA A 2 17.63 -35.08 -12.13
CA ALA A 2 17.47 -33.96 -13.06
C ALA A 2 17.60 -32.67 -12.25
N ALA A 3 18.70 -31.92 -12.44
CA ALA A 3 18.86 -30.62 -11.84
C ALA A 3 17.89 -29.65 -12.52
N LEU A 4 16.85 -29.26 -11.79
CA LEU A 4 15.96 -28.18 -12.17
C LEU A 4 16.77 -26.88 -12.11
N LEU A 5 17.32 -26.49 -13.26
CA LEU A 5 17.92 -25.18 -13.46
C LEU A 5 16.77 -24.17 -13.51
N ALA A 6 16.27 -23.78 -12.35
CA ALA A 6 15.32 -22.67 -12.19
C ALA A 6 16.07 -21.40 -12.60
N GLY A 7 16.05 -21.12 -13.90
CA GLY A 7 16.68 -19.95 -14.48
C GLY A 7 16.12 -18.71 -13.81
N CYS A 8 17.02 -17.90 -13.26
CA CYS A 8 16.75 -16.52 -12.92
C CYS A 8 16.44 -15.76 -14.23
N VAL A 9 15.23 -15.91 -14.76
CA VAL A 9 14.69 -14.97 -15.73
C VAL A 9 14.55 -13.65 -15.00
N GLY A 10 15.57 -12.82 -15.11
CA GLY A 10 15.47 -11.42 -14.74
C GLY A 10 14.29 -10.86 -15.50
N VAL A 11 13.23 -10.50 -14.77
CA VAL A 11 12.13 -9.72 -15.33
C VAL A 11 12.74 -8.37 -15.72
N ALA A 12 13.07 -8.24 -16.99
CA ALA A 12 13.42 -6.96 -17.57
C ALA A 12 12.15 -6.11 -17.50
N TYR A 13 12.12 -5.18 -16.55
CA TYR A 13 11.15 -4.10 -16.61
C TYR A 13 11.54 -3.17 -17.76
N GLY A 14 10.53 -2.49 -18.30
CA GLY A 14 10.68 -1.48 -19.34
C GLY A 14 11.46 -0.26 -18.84
N GLN A 15 11.25 0.87 -19.47
CA GLN A 15 11.98 2.08 -19.10
C GLN A 15 11.50 2.62 -17.74
N THR A 16 12.31 3.46 -17.12
CA THR A 16 11.87 4.28 -15.98
C THR A 16 11.36 5.62 -16.50
N ASP A 17 10.11 5.94 -16.21
CA ASP A 17 9.45 7.16 -16.65
C ASP A 17 9.13 8.06 -15.46
N SER A 18 9.77 9.23 -15.43
CA SER A 18 9.57 10.20 -14.36
C SER A 18 8.49 11.21 -14.73
N TRP A 19 7.55 11.45 -13.81
CA TRP A 19 6.63 12.58 -13.90
C TRP A 19 7.36 13.89 -13.67
N THR A 20 7.35 14.76 -14.67
CA THR A 20 7.94 16.10 -14.59
C THR A 20 6.88 17.18 -14.42
N GLY A 21 5.65 16.94 -14.90
CA GLY A 21 4.59 17.94 -14.96
C GLY A 21 4.96 19.17 -15.80
N GLY A 22 5.81 18.98 -16.83
CA GLY A 22 6.27 20.05 -17.72
C GLY A 22 5.27 20.50 -18.79
N GLY A 23 4.11 19.85 -18.90
CA GLY A 23 3.04 20.20 -19.83
C GLY A 23 2.17 21.35 -19.34
N SER A 24 1.20 21.74 -20.17
CA SER A 24 0.22 22.80 -19.85
C SER A 24 -0.93 22.35 -18.96
N ASP A 25 -0.99 21.05 -18.65
CA ASP A 25 -2.02 20.44 -17.81
C ASP A 25 -1.40 19.37 -16.90
N THR A 26 -2.23 18.72 -16.08
CA THR A 26 -1.80 17.67 -15.15
C THR A 26 -2.17 16.26 -15.61
N ASN A 27 -2.52 16.08 -16.88
CA ASN A 27 -3.05 14.81 -17.37
C ASN A 27 -1.95 13.75 -17.55
N TRP A 28 -2.20 12.52 -17.09
CA TRP A 28 -1.33 11.36 -17.27
C TRP A 28 -1.00 11.11 -18.74
N THR A 29 -1.92 11.39 -19.65
CA THR A 29 -1.74 11.14 -21.09
C THR A 29 -0.97 12.24 -21.83
N THR A 30 -0.69 13.38 -21.19
CA THR A 30 0.03 14.48 -21.83
C THR A 30 1.53 14.18 -21.86
N ASN A 31 2.06 13.90 -23.05
CA ASN A 31 3.48 13.60 -23.30
C ASN A 31 4.45 14.56 -22.60
N ALA A 32 4.19 15.87 -22.64
CA ALA A 32 5.05 16.89 -22.05
C ALA A 32 5.17 16.80 -20.51
N ASN A 33 4.29 16.04 -19.83
CA ASN A 33 4.38 15.80 -18.40
C ASN A 33 5.34 14.68 -18.01
N TRP A 34 5.94 13.97 -18.98
CA TRP A 34 6.85 12.86 -18.75
C TRP A 34 8.26 13.18 -19.20
N GLY A 35 9.26 12.74 -18.43
CA GLY A 35 10.67 13.02 -18.70
C GLY A 35 11.15 12.54 -20.08
N ASN A 36 10.60 11.43 -20.57
CA ASN A 36 10.90 10.87 -21.89
C ASN A 36 9.93 11.34 -22.98
N GLY A 37 8.98 12.23 -22.66
CA GLY A 37 7.98 12.72 -23.62
C GLY A 37 6.92 11.68 -24.03
N VAL A 38 6.78 10.58 -23.27
CA VAL A 38 5.84 9.49 -23.56
C VAL A 38 5.22 9.01 -22.24
N PRO A 39 3.88 8.86 -22.17
CA PRO A 39 3.22 8.26 -21.01
C PRO A 39 3.64 6.80 -20.78
N PRO A 40 3.82 6.37 -19.53
CA PRO A 40 4.22 5.00 -19.20
C PRO A 40 3.23 3.94 -19.69
N THR A 41 3.78 2.80 -20.06
CA THR A 41 3.06 1.58 -20.46
C THR A 41 3.22 0.47 -19.41
N SER A 42 2.65 -0.72 -19.67
CA SER A 42 2.60 -1.83 -18.72
C SER A 42 3.97 -2.40 -18.33
N SER A 43 5.00 -2.19 -19.16
CA SER A 43 6.37 -2.58 -18.83
C SER A 43 7.07 -1.56 -17.94
N ASP A 44 6.60 -0.32 -17.90
CA ASP A 44 7.40 0.79 -17.41
C ASP A 44 7.26 1.00 -15.91
N TYR A 45 8.33 1.50 -15.31
CA TYR A 45 8.38 1.85 -13.90
C TYR A 45 8.21 3.36 -13.74
N VAL A 46 7.17 3.78 -13.02
CA VAL A 46 6.83 5.20 -12.88
C VAL A 46 7.56 5.80 -11.69
N VAL A 47 8.18 6.96 -11.85
CA VAL A 47 8.80 7.71 -10.74
C VAL A 47 8.12 9.05 -10.55
N LEU A 48 7.57 9.26 -9.37
CA LEU A 48 6.99 10.51 -8.89
C LEU A 48 7.99 11.20 -7.96
N GLY A 49 8.06 12.53 -7.93
CA GLY A 49 8.79 13.25 -6.88
C GLY A 49 10.15 13.86 -7.23
N TYR A 50 10.60 13.81 -8.49
CA TYR A 50 11.93 14.33 -8.85
C TYR A 50 11.99 15.87 -8.95
N VAL A 51 10.86 16.56 -9.19
CA VAL A 51 10.83 18.03 -9.37
C VAL A 51 9.48 18.61 -8.96
N ASN A 52 9.52 19.61 -8.06
CA ASN A 52 8.45 20.52 -7.59
C ASN A 52 7.08 19.88 -7.21
N PRO A 53 6.64 19.97 -5.93
CA PRO A 53 5.38 19.35 -5.45
C PRO A 53 4.09 19.93 -6.04
N THR A 54 4.16 21.01 -6.84
CA THR A 54 2.96 21.64 -7.42
C THR A 54 2.28 20.81 -8.50
N ASN A 55 2.92 19.76 -9.00
CA ASN A 55 2.44 19.03 -10.17
C ASN A 55 1.57 17.84 -9.74
N ALA A 56 0.34 18.14 -9.30
CA ALA A 56 -0.70 17.13 -9.14
C ALA A 56 -0.81 16.28 -10.41
N ILE A 57 -1.17 15.00 -10.25
CA ILE A 57 -1.34 14.07 -11.37
C ILE A 57 -2.81 13.76 -11.52
N THR A 58 -3.36 14.03 -12.69
CA THR A 58 -4.72 13.65 -13.05
C THR A 58 -4.67 12.38 -13.91
N LEU A 59 -5.11 11.26 -13.34
CA LEU A 59 -5.39 10.06 -14.12
C LEU A 59 -6.65 10.31 -14.96
N ASN A 60 -6.44 10.67 -16.23
CA ASN A 60 -7.50 10.88 -17.22
C ASN A 60 -7.68 9.68 -18.18
N THR A 61 -6.95 8.59 -17.92
CA THR A 61 -7.08 7.28 -18.57
C THR A 61 -6.94 6.18 -17.51
N SER A 62 -7.12 4.92 -17.90
CA SER A 62 -6.88 3.74 -17.06
C SER A 62 -5.56 3.06 -17.47
N PRO A 63 -4.40 3.52 -16.97
CA PRO A 63 -3.11 3.00 -17.40
C PRO A 63 -2.80 1.63 -16.79
N SER A 64 -1.86 0.92 -17.40
CA SER A 64 -1.18 -0.24 -16.80
C SER A 64 0.30 0.10 -16.69
N VAL A 65 0.92 -0.22 -15.55
CA VAL A 65 2.34 0.05 -15.27
C VAL A 65 2.96 -1.12 -14.50
N TYR A 66 4.27 -1.28 -14.58
CA TYR A 66 4.96 -2.34 -13.84
C TYR A 66 5.02 -2.05 -12.33
N GLY A 67 5.20 -0.78 -11.97
CA GLY A 67 5.20 -0.28 -10.60
C GLY A 67 5.26 1.24 -10.55
N ILE A 68 5.08 1.80 -9.36
CA ILE A 68 5.14 3.24 -9.10
C ILE A 68 6.05 3.47 -7.89
N ALA A 69 7.13 4.20 -8.10
CA ALA A 69 7.92 4.79 -7.03
C ALA A 69 7.55 6.24 -6.81
N TYR A 70 7.42 6.62 -5.55
CA TYR A 70 7.63 7.97 -5.10
C TYR A 70 9.07 8.10 -4.61
N GLN A 71 9.84 8.98 -5.23
CA GLN A 71 11.21 9.29 -4.85
C GLN A 71 11.33 10.79 -4.63
N ASN A 72 11.62 11.19 -3.39
CA ASN A 72 12.02 12.56 -3.10
C ASN A 72 13.53 12.60 -2.91
N SER A 73 14.24 13.37 -3.74
CA SER A 73 15.70 13.42 -3.77
C SER A 73 16.34 14.52 -2.89
N GLY A 74 15.58 15.40 -2.21
CA GLY A 74 16.24 16.37 -1.31
C GLY A 74 15.46 17.62 -0.88
N GLY A 75 14.13 17.65 -1.00
CA GLY A 75 13.33 18.81 -0.60
C GLY A 75 12.71 18.72 0.79
N ALA A 76 12.45 19.87 1.43
CA ALA A 76 11.64 19.97 2.64
C ALA A 76 10.20 19.48 2.36
N GLY A 77 9.71 18.54 3.17
CA GLY A 77 8.29 18.24 3.35
C GLY A 77 7.40 18.16 2.10
N LEU A 78 7.77 17.34 1.11
CA LEU A 78 6.99 17.23 -0.13
C LEU A 78 5.75 16.33 0.02
N SER A 79 4.64 16.79 -0.55
CA SER A 79 3.38 16.06 -0.68
C SER A 79 2.98 15.99 -2.14
N TYR A 80 2.67 14.79 -2.64
CA TYR A 80 2.16 14.57 -3.99
C TYR A 80 0.75 13.99 -3.95
N ALA A 81 -0.06 14.40 -4.93
CA ALA A 81 -1.41 13.91 -5.12
C ALA A 81 -1.60 13.31 -6.51
N VAL A 82 -2.10 12.07 -6.56
CA VAL A 82 -2.62 11.43 -7.77
C VAL A 82 -4.13 11.37 -7.64
N THR A 83 -4.87 11.93 -8.60
CA THR A 83 -6.33 12.00 -8.55
C THR A 83 -6.91 11.48 -9.86
N ALA A 84 -7.96 10.65 -9.82
CA ALA A 84 -8.67 10.28 -11.04
C ALA A 84 -9.68 11.36 -11.47
N SER A 85 -9.80 11.62 -12.77
CA SER A 85 -10.83 12.51 -13.32
C SER A 85 -12.22 11.84 -13.44
N GLY A 86 -12.42 10.68 -12.82
CA GLY A 86 -13.58 9.81 -12.94
C GLY A 86 -13.28 8.41 -12.38
N SER A 87 -13.96 7.37 -12.87
CA SER A 87 -13.77 5.98 -12.42
C SER A 87 -12.57 5.29 -13.06
N GLN A 88 -11.41 5.95 -13.08
CA GLN A 88 -10.22 5.40 -13.72
C GLN A 88 -9.56 4.32 -12.88
N THR A 89 -9.02 3.32 -13.58
CA THR A 89 -8.34 2.17 -12.97
C THR A 89 -6.88 2.14 -13.36
N ILE A 90 -5.97 2.05 -12.38
CA ILE A 90 -4.57 1.76 -12.62
C ILE A 90 -4.31 0.27 -12.37
N SER A 91 -3.75 -0.40 -13.37
CA SER A 91 -3.28 -1.78 -13.24
C SER A 91 -1.81 -1.78 -12.87
N ILE A 92 -1.43 -2.39 -11.75
CA ILE A 92 -0.04 -2.41 -11.28
C ILE A 92 0.51 -3.84 -11.33
N GLY A 93 1.67 -3.96 -11.99
CA GLY A 93 2.45 -5.19 -12.11
C GLY A 93 3.18 -5.58 -10.83
N ALA A 94 4.21 -6.42 -10.96
CA ALA A 94 4.83 -7.07 -9.80
C ALA A 94 5.63 -6.13 -8.88
N ALA A 95 6.00 -4.93 -9.34
CA ALA A 95 6.84 -4.04 -8.54
C ALA A 95 6.06 -3.20 -7.51
N GLY A 96 4.73 -3.11 -7.62
CA GLY A 96 3.92 -2.48 -6.59
C GLY A 96 4.06 -0.96 -6.48
N LEU A 97 3.77 -0.48 -5.26
CA LEU A 97 3.89 0.92 -4.87
C LEU A 97 5.07 1.03 -3.91
N TYR A 98 5.97 1.96 -4.19
CA TYR A 98 7.17 2.12 -3.41
C TYR A 98 7.36 3.58 -3.04
N MET A 99 7.46 3.89 -1.75
CA MET A 99 7.80 5.23 -1.29
C MET A 99 9.25 5.24 -0.79
N ALA A 100 10.17 5.69 -1.65
CA ALA A 100 11.56 5.95 -1.31
C ALA A 100 11.72 7.38 -0.82
N VAL A 101 12.22 7.52 0.40
CA VAL A 101 12.63 8.82 0.94
C VAL A 101 14.15 8.88 0.97
N SER A 102 14.72 9.94 0.40
CA SER A 102 16.17 10.23 0.40
C SER A 102 16.71 10.31 1.83
N PRO A 103 17.99 10.00 2.08
CA PRO A 103 18.61 9.88 3.42
C PRO A 103 18.54 11.07 4.40
N ALA A 104 18.03 12.24 4.02
CA ALA A 104 17.97 13.39 4.94
C ALA A 104 16.88 14.42 4.59
N PRO A 105 15.59 14.06 4.63
CA PRO A 105 14.54 15.03 4.40
C PRO A 105 14.36 15.89 5.64
N SER A 106 14.22 17.19 5.45
CA SER A 106 13.97 18.13 6.55
C SER A 106 12.49 18.17 6.99
N GLY A 107 11.63 17.29 6.48
CA GLY A 107 10.20 17.27 6.82
C GLY A 107 9.44 16.03 6.36
N PRO A 108 8.17 15.89 6.77
CA PRO A 108 7.32 14.73 6.46
C PRO A 108 6.99 14.63 4.98
N HIS A 109 6.90 13.41 4.47
CA HIS A 109 6.50 13.16 3.08
C HIS A 109 5.16 12.49 2.99
N SER A 110 4.38 12.86 1.98
CA SER A 110 3.15 12.15 1.69
C SER A 110 2.94 11.87 0.21
N LEU A 111 2.49 10.66 -0.07
CA LEU A 111 1.83 10.31 -1.33
C LEU A 111 0.36 10.08 -1.04
N THR A 112 -0.49 10.93 -1.61
CA THR A 112 -1.95 10.80 -1.51
C THR A 112 -2.53 10.40 -2.85
N ILE A 113 -3.33 9.35 -2.89
CA ILE A 113 -4.01 8.87 -4.09
C ILE A 113 -5.52 8.97 -3.85
N ASN A 114 -6.21 9.78 -4.65
CA ASN A 114 -7.61 10.13 -4.44
C ASN A 114 -8.49 9.58 -5.58
N ASN A 115 -9.52 8.81 -5.22
CA ASN A 115 -10.55 8.29 -6.12
C ASN A 115 -10.01 7.45 -7.28
N VAL A 116 -8.87 6.78 -7.11
CA VAL A 116 -8.28 5.89 -8.12
C VAL A 116 -8.68 4.46 -7.83
N ASN A 117 -9.19 3.75 -8.83
CA ASN A 117 -9.37 2.29 -8.74
C ASN A 117 -8.04 1.59 -9.04
N PHE A 118 -7.75 0.51 -8.33
CA PHE A 118 -6.57 -0.32 -8.54
C PHE A 118 -6.97 -1.73 -8.95
N THR A 119 -6.25 -2.29 -9.90
CA THR A 119 -6.27 -3.74 -10.18
C THR A 119 -4.87 -4.28 -10.04
N LEU A 120 -4.70 -5.35 -9.27
CA LEU A 120 -3.43 -6.05 -9.18
C LEU A 120 -3.26 -6.94 -10.42
N ALA A 121 -2.25 -6.65 -11.24
CA ALA A 121 -1.87 -7.51 -12.36
C ALA A 121 -0.93 -8.65 -11.93
N ALA A 122 -0.27 -8.49 -10.78
CA ALA A 122 0.57 -9.51 -10.16
C ALA A 122 0.56 -9.36 -8.63
N SER A 123 1.07 -10.36 -7.94
CA SER A 123 1.34 -10.25 -6.50
C SER A 123 2.44 -9.22 -6.26
N GLN A 124 2.21 -8.29 -5.34
CA GLN A 124 3.04 -7.10 -5.18
C GLN A 124 3.11 -6.60 -3.73
N THR A 125 4.07 -5.74 -3.46
CA THR A 125 4.25 -5.08 -2.17
C THR A 125 4.08 -3.57 -2.31
N TRP A 126 3.32 -2.96 -1.41
CA TRP A 126 3.19 -1.52 -1.24
C TRP A 126 3.94 -1.13 0.01
N THR A 127 5.09 -0.47 -0.14
CA THR A 127 5.98 -0.23 0.98
C THR A 127 6.42 1.22 1.09
N ILE A 128 6.64 1.64 2.33
CA ILE A 128 7.38 2.84 2.67
C ILE A 128 8.77 2.39 3.09
N TYR A 129 9.81 2.80 2.36
CA TYR A 129 11.18 2.42 2.65
C TYR A 129 12.13 3.63 2.70
N PRO A 130 12.81 3.87 3.83
CA PRO A 130 13.91 4.80 3.88
C PRO A 130 15.13 4.24 3.15
N THR A 131 15.73 5.01 2.27
CA THR A 131 16.88 4.52 1.49
C THR A 131 18.18 4.42 2.30
N SER A 132 18.28 5.00 3.50
CA SER A 132 19.28 4.72 4.56
C SER A 132 19.28 5.85 5.61
N GLY A 133 19.46 5.54 6.89
CA GLY A 133 19.58 6.53 7.97
C GLY A 133 18.55 6.38 9.10
N VAL A 134 18.82 7.00 10.25
CA VAL A 134 17.87 7.12 11.36
C VAL A 134 17.01 8.35 11.08
N PHE A 135 15.74 8.16 10.72
CA PHE A 135 14.84 9.24 10.31
C PHE A 135 13.91 9.68 11.43
N THR A 136 13.61 10.98 11.45
CA THR A 136 12.66 11.61 12.37
C THR A 136 11.34 12.07 11.74
N PRO A 137 11.22 12.41 10.44
CA PRO A 137 9.93 12.83 9.91
C PRO A 137 9.05 11.63 9.54
N SER A 138 7.75 11.73 9.84
CA SER A 138 6.73 10.75 9.47
C SER A 138 6.51 10.74 7.95
N ASN A 139 6.41 9.55 7.37
CA ASN A 139 6.02 9.39 5.98
C ASN A 139 4.63 8.74 5.89
N THR A 140 3.84 9.19 4.93
CA THR A 140 2.45 8.74 4.77
C THR A 140 2.16 8.34 3.34
N LEU A 141 1.70 7.09 3.15
CA LEU A 141 1.00 6.67 1.96
C LEU A 141 -0.51 6.65 2.27
N SER A 142 -1.29 7.40 1.52
CA SER A 142 -2.74 7.52 1.72
C SER A 142 -3.48 7.19 0.43
N ILE A 143 -4.36 6.20 0.47
CA ILE A 143 -5.28 5.83 -0.62
C ILE A 143 -6.70 6.18 -0.19
N ASN A 144 -7.26 7.26 -0.72
CA ASN A 144 -8.55 7.82 -0.33
C ASN A 144 -9.60 7.60 -1.42
N GLY A 145 -10.56 6.72 -1.18
CA GLY A 145 -11.62 6.39 -2.14
C GLY A 145 -11.14 5.48 -3.28
N GLY A 146 -11.99 5.31 -4.30
CA GLY A 146 -11.77 4.32 -5.35
C GLY A 146 -12.05 2.89 -4.86
N THR A 147 -11.37 1.90 -5.42
CA THR A 147 -11.47 0.47 -5.05
C THR A 147 -10.11 -0.19 -5.26
N ILE A 148 -9.82 -1.27 -4.54
CA ILE A 148 -8.66 -2.13 -4.79
C ILE A 148 -9.17 -3.54 -5.14
N ASN A 149 -8.94 -3.99 -6.36
CA ASN A 149 -9.25 -5.34 -6.79
C ASN A 149 -7.99 -6.21 -6.81
N LEU A 150 -7.97 -7.23 -5.96
CA LEU A 150 -6.85 -8.17 -5.82
C LEU A 150 -6.69 -9.08 -7.05
N ASN A 151 -7.76 -9.37 -7.78
CA ASN A 151 -7.71 -10.12 -9.04
C ASN A 151 -6.89 -11.42 -8.98
N GLY A 152 -7.01 -12.18 -7.89
CA GLY A 152 -6.29 -13.43 -7.63
C GLY A 152 -4.87 -13.26 -7.08
N ASN A 153 -4.40 -12.04 -6.86
CA ASN A 153 -3.03 -11.73 -6.45
C ASN A 153 -2.90 -11.35 -4.97
N ASN A 154 -1.68 -11.41 -4.46
CA ASN A 154 -1.37 -10.99 -3.09
C ASN A 154 -1.00 -9.51 -3.04
N LEU A 155 -1.57 -8.79 -2.08
CA LEU A 155 -1.18 -7.43 -1.71
C LEU A 155 -0.45 -7.46 -0.37
N THR A 156 0.83 -7.12 -0.36
CA THR A 156 1.57 -6.90 0.89
C THR A 156 1.66 -5.41 1.19
N LEU A 157 1.30 -4.99 2.40
CA LEU A 157 1.49 -3.63 2.88
C LEU A 157 2.67 -3.61 3.85
N GLY A 158 3.76 -2.97 3.47
CA GLY A 158 5.03 -2.95 4.18
C GLY A 158 5.32 -1.60 4.81
N LEU A 159 5.66 -1.58 6.09
CA LEU A 159 6.30 -0.42 6.72
C LEU A 159 7.77 -0.74 7.00
N SER A 160 8.63 0.26 6.83
CA SER A 160 10.02 0.17 7.28
C SER A 160 10.13 0.20 8.80
N SER A 161 11.30 -0.19 9.33
CA SER A 161 11.63 -0.09 10.76
C SER A 161 11.79 1.34 11.29
N ASN A 162 11.55 2.39 10.49
CA ASN A 162 11.56 3.75 11.01
C ASN A 162 10.35 3.99 11.90
N ALA A 163 10.52 4.77 12.96
CA ALA A 163 9.41 5.19 13.79
C ALA A 163 8.59 6.29 13.10
N GLN A 164 7.27 6.06 12.95
CA GLN A 164 6.21 6.99 12.49
C GLN A 164 5.79 6.91 11.00
N ASP A 165 6.14 5.84 10.28
CA ASP A 165 5.60 5.62 8.94
C ASP A 165 4.14 5.12 9.02
N THR A 166 3.32 5.59 8.08
CA THR A 166 1.89 5.30 8.05
C THR A 166 1.39 4.93 6.66
N ILE A 167 0.65 3.82 6.56
CA ILE A 167 -0.13 3.47 5.36
C ILE A 167 -1.60 3.56 5.75
N THR A 168 -2.36 4.41 5.05
CA THR A 168 -3.82 4.51 5.20
C THR A 168 -4.50 4.09 3.91
N ILE A 169 -5.33 3.06 3.96
CA ILE A 169 -6.15 2.60 2.84
C ILE A 169 -7.62 2.80 3.20
N ALA A 170 -8.23 3.84 2.67
CA ALA A 170 -9.67 4.10 2.75
C ALA A 170 -10.43 3.65 1.49
N ALA A 171 -9.79 2.88 0.62
CA ALA A 171 -10.44 2.22 -0.51
C ALA A 171 -10.97 0.83 -0.08
N PRO A 172 -12.20 0.44 -0.44
CA PRO A 172 -12.66 -0.92 -0.26
C PRO A 172 -11.81 -1.90 -1.08
N ILE A 173 -11.49 -3.06 -0.49
CA ILE A 173 -10.72 -4.14 -1.11
C ILE A 173 -11.68 -5.25 -1.57
N SER A 174 -11.49 -5.77 -2.79
CA SER A 174 -12.37 -6.75 -3.44
C SER A 174 -11.58 -7.81 -4.22
N GLY A 175 -12.28 -8.85 -4.71
CA GLY A 175 -11.70 -9.92 -5.51
C GLY A 175 -11.12 -11.08 -4.67
N SER A 176 -10.53 -12.07 -5.34
CA SER A 176 -9.77 -13.14 -4.68
C SER A 176 -8.30 -12.75 -4.50
N GLY A 177 -7.62 -13.32 -3.50
CA GLY A 177 -6.21 -13.03 -3.23
C GLY A 177 -5.92 -12.83 -1.75
N THR A 178 -4.66 -12.67 -1.38
CA THR A 178 -4.24 -12.51 0.03
C THR A 178 -3.91 -11.06 0.33
N VAL A 179 -4.31 -10.55 1.50
CA VAL A 179 -3.78 -9.30 2.04
C VAL A 179 -2.80 -9.61 3.17
N ILE A 180 -1.57 -9.12 3.05
CA ILE A 180 -0.50 -9.33 4.02
C ILE A 180 -0.13 -7.98 4.62
N TYR A 181 -0.17 -7.88 5.94
CA TYR A 181 0.28 -6.71 6.67
C TYR A 181 1.65 -7.00 7.27
N GLN A 182 2.64 -6.21 6.86
CA GLN A 182 4.00 -6.31 7.34
C GLN A 182 4.41 -4.98 7.99
N GLY A 183 4.34 -4.91 9.32
CA GLY A 183 4.77 -3.70 10.03
C GLY A 183 6.28 -3.67 10.27
N GLY A 184 6.78 -2.45 10.44
CA GLY A 184 8.18 -2.21 10.75
C GLY A 184 8.49 -2.38 12.23
N ALA A 185 9.69 -2.85 12.53
CA ALA A 185 10.15 -2.99 13.91
C ALA A 185 10.24 -1.61 14.62
N GLY A 186 9.38 -1.38 15.61
CA GLY A 186 9.47 -0.24 16.55
C GLY A 186 8.66 1.01 16.18
N GLY A 187 8.35 1.84 17.20
CA GLY A 187 7.74 3.16 17.05
C GLY A 187 6.21 3.21 16.82
N SER A 188 5.68 4.43 16.60
CA SER A 188 4.26 4.71 16.33
C SER A 188 3.82 4.37 14.90
N ASN A 189 4.39 3.32 14.31
CA ASN A 189 4.06 2.86 12.96
C ASN A 189 2.62 2.36 12.89
N GLY A 190 1.93 2.70 11.81
CA GLY A 190 0.51 2.43 11.66
C GLY A 190 0.12 2.01 10.26
N ILE A 191 -0.51 0.84 10.14
CA ILE A 191 -1.33 0.52 8.97
C ILE A 191 -2.78 0.73 9.38
N THR A 192 -3.50 1.59 8.66
CA THR A 192 -4.93 1.80 8.83
C THR A 192 -5.65 1.33 7.57
N ILE A 193 -6.57 0.38 7.72
CA ILE A 193 -7.47 -0.04 6.64
C ILE A 193 -8.88 0.34 7.04
N GLY A 194 -9.56 1.09 6.19
CA GLY A 194 -10.97 1.36 6.39
C GLY A 194 -11.52 2.42 5.47
N GLY A 195 -12.44 1.98 4.62
CA GLY A 195 -13.30 2.85 3.83
C GLY A 195 -14.18 2.00 2.91
N GLY A 196 -15.49 2.24 2.97
CA GLY A 196 -16.49 1.39 2.33
C GLY A 196 -16.52 -0.06 2.88
N THR A 197 -17.35 -0.89 2.27
CA THR A 197 -17.45 -2.33 2.57
C THR A 197 -16.47 -3.08 1.66
N SER A 198 -15.51 -3.80 2.26
CA SER A 198 -14.62 -4.68 1.49
C SER A 198 -15.30 -6.03 1.25
N THR A 199 -15.00 -6.70 0.14
CA THR A 199 -15.67 -7.95 -0.28
C THR A 199 -14.67 -9.03 -0.75
N TYR A 200 -13.38 -8.87 -0.44
CA TYR A 200 -12.37 -9.84 -0.85
C TYR A 200 -12.55 -11.20 -0.14
N THR A 201 -12.20 -12.29 -0.82
CA THR A 201 -12.53 -13.67 -0.40
C THR A 201 -11.32 -14.55 -0.06
N GLY A 202 -10.10 -13.99 -0.06
CA GLY A 202 -8.91 -14.75 0.35
C GLY A 202 -8.45 -14.46 1.78
N THR A 203 -7.23 -14.90 2.09
CA THR A 203 -6.71 -14.88 3.47
C THR A 203 -6.14 -13.52 3.83
N THR A 204 -6.10 -13.28 5.14
CA THR A 204 -5.48 -12.09 5.70
C THR A 204 -4.36 -12.52 6.63
N THR A 205 -3.12 -12.17 6.31
CA THR A 205 -1.96 -12.49 7.14
C THR A 205 -1.48 -11.23 7.83
N LEU A 206 -1.31 -11.30 9.15
CA LEU A 206 -0.71 -10.23 9.92
C LEU A 206 0.66 -10.68 10.43
N ASN A 207 1.71 -10.06 9.91
CA ASN A 207 3.10 -10.27 10.31
C ASN A 207 3.68 -8.91 10.71
N GLN A 208 3.18 -8.34 11.80
CA GLN A 208 3.44 -6.95 12.14
C GLN A 208 4.10 -6.83 13.51
N ILE A 209 5.14 -6.01 13.61
CA ILE A 209 5.51 -5.29 14.82
C ILE A 209 4.94 -3.86 14.67
N GLY A 210 4.13 -3.35 15.62
CA GLY A 210 3.48 -2.03 15.53
C GLY A 210 1.95 -2.03 15.62
N ASN A 211 1.29 -0.94 15.20
CA ASN A 211 -0.18 -0.78 15.26
C ASN A 211 -0.86 -1.12 13.93
N LEU A 212 -1.89 -1.96 13.98
CA LEU A 212 -2.86 -2.14 12.90
C LEU A 212 -4.23 -1.68 13.39
N VAL A 213 -4.82 -0.76 12.64
CA VAL A 213 -6.19 -0.29 12.86
C VAL A 213 -7.03 -0.72 11.68
N ILE A 214 -8.08 -1.48 11.94
CA ILE A 214 -9.06 -1.90 10.94
C ILE A 214 -10.40 -1.27 11.28
N ILE A 215 -10.96 -0.55 10.31
CA ILE A 215 -12.20 0.22 10.44
C ILE A 215 -13.19 -0.26 9.38
N GLY A 216 -14.38 -0.65 9.82
CA GLY A 216 -15.50 -1.04 8.96
C GLY A 216 -15.59 -2.54 8.67
N ASP A 217 -16.54 -2.89 7.80
CA ASP A 217 -16.81 -4.25 7.35
C ASP A 217 -15.75 -4.71 6.35
N THR A 218 -14.60 -5.10 6.87
CA THR A 218 -13.60 -5.87 6.12
C THR A 218 -13.78 -7.35 6.46
N PRO A 219 -14.26 -8.20 5.53
CA PRO A 219 -14.28 -9.63 5.75
C PRO A 219 -12.84 -10.10 5.93
N PHE A 220 -12.52 -10.60 7.11
CA PHE A 220 -11.28 -11.35 7.30
C PHE A 220 -11.53 -12.77 6.79
N GLY A 221 -10.76 -13.20 5.81
CA GLY A 221 -10.62 -14.63 5.50
C GLY A 221 -10.06 -15.39 6.71
N ALA A 222 -9.85 -16.70 6.57
CA ALA A 222 -9.05 -17.46 7.53
C ALA A 222 -7.74 -16.68 7.78
N SER A 223 -7.51 -16.28 9.02
CA SER A 223 -6.47 -15.31 9.36
C SER A 223 -5.51 -15.89 10.37
N SER A 224 -4.22 -15.64 10.13
CA SER A 224 -3.15 -15.92 11.06
C SER A 224 -2.49 -14.59 11.46
N VAL A 225 -2.41 -14.38 12.76
CA VAL A 225 -1.70 -13.25 13.36
C VAL A 225 -0.43 -13.75 14.01
N GLN A 226 0.71 -13.20 13.59
CA GLN A 226 2.01 -13.38 14.22
C GLN A 226 2.51 -12.03 14.73
N ASP A 227 2.81 -11.98 16.03
CA ASP A 227 3.64 -10.96 16.69
C ASP A 227 3.20 -9.49 16.68
N ALA A 228 1.89 -9.21 16.64
CA ALA A 228 1.32 -7.86 16.61
C ALA A 228 1.69 -6.99 17.84
N GLY A 229 1.96 -5.70 17.64
CA GLY A 229 2.05 -4.73 18.74
C GLY A 229 0.68 -4.44 19.34
N SER A 230 -0.20 -3.84 18.55
CA SER A 230 -1.62 -3.64 18.88
C SER A 230 -2.48 -3.83 17.64
N ILE A 231 -3.60 -4.54 17.79
CA ILE A 231 -4.62 -4.67 16.76
C ILE A 231 -5.90 -4.06 17.30
N VAL A 232 -6.44 -3.08 16.58
CA VAL A 232 -7.69 -2.41 16.91
C VAL A 232 -8.69 -2.68 15.80
N PHE A 233 -9.80 -3.32 16.16
CA PHE A 233 -10.97 -3.47 15.30
C PHE A 233 -12.04 -2.44 15.70
N SER A 234 -12.63 -1.76 14.72
CA SER A 234 -13.74 -0.83 14.92
C SER A 234 -14.81 -1.07 13.86
N ASN A 235 -16.02 -1.43 14.28
CA ASN A 235 -17.16 -1.75 13.39
C ASN A 235 -16.84 -2.86 12.36
N SER A 236 -16.22 -3.96 12.78
CA SER A 236 -15.81 -5.05 11.89
C SER A 236 -16.51 -6.37 12.20
N THR A 237 -16.89 -7.11 11.16
CA THR A 237 -17.39 -8.49 11.25
C THR A 237 -16.27 -9.47 10.88
N LEU A 238 -15.91 -10.38 11.79
CA LEU A 238 -14.96 -11.46 11.52
C LEU A 238 -15.75 -12.71 11.11
N SER A 239 -15.77 -13.02 9.82
CA SER A 239 -16.61 -14.09 9.26
C SER A 239 -15.96 -15.48 9.21
N ASN A 240 -14.69 -15.60 9.59
CA ASN A 240 -13.90 -16.83 9.48
C ASN A 240 -13.07 -17.08 10.76
N ASP A 241 -12.47 -18.26 10.85
CA ASP A 241 -11.55 -18.63 11.94
C ASP A 241 -10.37 -17.63 12.03
N PHE A 242 -10.08 -17.21 13.25
CA PHE A 242 -9.02 -16.26 13.58
C PHE A 242 -8.03 -16.93 14.53
N THR A 243 -6.78 -17.11 14.07
CA THR A 243 -5.72 -17.69 14.90
C THR A 243 -4.70 -16.61 15.26
N MET A 244 -4.44 -16.45 16.56
CA MET A 244 -3.42 -15.54 17.07
C MET A 244 -2.32 -16.30 17.80
N THR A 245 -1.11 -16.21 17.26
CA THR A 245 0.13 -16.71 17.85
C THR A 245 1.00 -15.51 18.18
N SER A 246 1.12 -15.14 19.47
CA SER A 246 1.99 -14.02 19.86
C SER A 246 2.66 -14.28 21.20
N SER A 247 3.86 -13.73 21.38
CA SER A 247 4.52 -13.66 22.69
C SER A 247 4.16 -12.41 23.52
N SER A 248 3.52 -11.38 22.94
CA SER A 248 3.33 -10.09 23.63
C SER A 248 2.16 -9.20 23.15
N SER A 249 1.25 -9.68 22.30
CA SER A 249 0.18 -8.82 21.73
C SER A 249 -0.98 -8.59 22.69
N ALA A 250 -1.46 -7.36 22.77
CA ALA A 250 -2.74 -7.04 23.41
C ALA A 250 -3.83 -6.81 22.33
N PHE A 251 -4.95 -7.50 22.48
CA PHE A 251 -6.13 -7.32 21.63
C PHE A 251 -7.02 -6.24 22.24
N TYR A 252 -7.18 -5.10 21.56
CA TYR A 252 -8.03 -4.01 22.02
C TYR A 252 -9.25 -3.87 21.12
N TYR A 253 -10.43 -4.01 21.73
CA TYR A 253 -11.68 -3.62 21.09
C TYR A 253 -12.10 -2.26 21.66
N ASN A 254 -11.96 -1.19 20.88
CA ASN A 254 -12.09 0.18 21.39
C ASN A 254 -13.17 0.95 20.64
N THR A 255 -14.44 0.61 20.88
CA THR A 255 -15.56 1.54 20.64
C THR A 255 -16.76 1.16 21.51
N PRO A 256 -17.38 2.09 22.27
CA PRO A 256 -18.51 1.81 23.17
C PRO A 256 -19.82 1.35 22.49
N ALA A 257 -19.91 1.40 21.16
CA ALA A 257 -21.15 1.17 20.41
C ALA A 257 -21.02 0.19 19.22
N ALA A 258 -19.86 -0.46 19.05
CA ALA A 258 -19.68 -1.43 17.99
C ALA A 258 -19.93 -2.86 18.51
N THR A 259 -20.48 -3.73 17.66
CA THR A 259 -20.59 -5.16 17.94
C THR A 259 -19.45 -5.89 17.23
N LEU A 260 -18.67 -6.68 17.95
CA LEU A 260 -17.73 -7.63 17.35
C LEU A 260 -18.46 -8.96 17.18
N THR A 261 -18.80 -9.31 15.94
CA THR A 261 -19.36 -10.62 15.63
C THR A 261 -18.23 -11.54 15.20
N LEU A 262 -17.99 -12.59 15.98
CA LEU A 262 -17.03 -13.66 15.69
C LEU A 262 -17.79 -14.89 15.17
N ASN A 263 -17.73 -15.13 13.86
CA ASN A 263 -18.37 -16.30 13.24
C ASN A 263 -17.35 -17.42 12.97
N GLY A 264 -16.56 -17.78 13.99
CA GLY A 264 -15.50 -18.79 13.87
C GLY A 264 -14.84 -19.11 15.22
N THR A 265 -13.85 -20.00 15.19
CA THR A 265 -13.03 -20.34 16.36
C THR A 265 -11.92 -19.32 16.51
N VAL A 266 -11.79 -18.73 17.71
CA VAL A 266 -10.61 -17.95 18.10
C VAL A 266 -9.65 -18.86 18.85
N THR A 267 -8.50 -19.13 18.25
CA THR A 267 -7.43 -19.89 18.91
C THR A 267 -6.33 -18.94 19.34
N TYR A 268 -6.06 -18.89 20.64
CA TYR A 268 -4.94 -18.18 21.23
C TYR A 268 -3.93 -19.20 21.74
N SER A 269 -2.69 -19.14 21.24
CA SER A 269 -1.59 -19.96 21.75
C SER A 269 -0.42 -19.08 22.12
N THR A 270 0.03 -19.20 23.37
CA THR A 270 1.31 -18.66 23.83
C THR A 270 2.41 -19.64 23.47
N SER A 271 3.45 -19.18 22.78
CA SER A 271 4.71 -19.91 22.61
C SER A 271 5.50 -19.97 23.91
#